data_AF-A0A2N8T487-F1
#
_entry.id   AF-A0A2N8T487-F1
#
_cell.length_a   1.000
_cell.length_b   1.000
_cell.length_c   1.000
_cell.angle_alpha   90.00
_cell.angle_beta   90.00
_cell.angle_gamma   90.00
#
_symmetry.space_group_name_H-M   'P 1'
#
loop_
_entity.id
_entity.type
_entity.pdbx_description
1 polymer ?
#
loop_
_entity_poly.entity_id
_entity_poly.type
_entity_poly.pdbx_seq_one_letter_code
_entity_poly.pdbx_strand_id
1 'polypeptide(L)'
;MTARHLPLALLLACAATSPLPAAAQPDAYCNEQRQSLREQLQQARLRGDKLRQAHLNGELQGLTERCQGLVALHPHQVEYEQAVRRVERRETLLREALGTGDAQLIELRRNQLAKARHKLGALRQ
;
A
#
# COMPACT_ATOMS: atom_id res chain seq x y z
N MET A 1 -55.82 55.08 31.43
CA MET A 1 -54.95 54.90 32.63
C MET A 1 -55.15 53.46 33.07
N THR A 2 -54.18 52.56 32.95
CA THR A 2 -53.01 52.45 33.83
C THR A 2 -51.88 51.71 33.14
N ALA A 3 -50.68 52.13 33.49
CA ALA A 3 -49.39 51.57 33.10
C ALA A 3 -49.19 50.19 33.80
N ARG A 4 -48.20 49.32 33.56
CA ARG A 4 -46.76 49.50 33.32
C ARG A 4 -46.09 48.10 33.54
N HIS A 5 -44.94 47.86 32.90
CA HIS A 5 -43.95 46.77 33.16
C HIS A 5 -44.38 45.35 32.70
N LEU A 6 -43.53 44.47 32.15
CA LEU A 6 -42.09 44.28 32.29
C LEU A 6 -41.58 43.49 31.05
N PRO A 7 -40.33 43.72 30.59
CA PRO A 7 -39.72 43.04 29.45
C PRO A 7 -39.26 41.63 29.82
N LEU A 8 -38.67 40.91 28.85
CA LEU A 8 -37.82 39.72 28.99
C LEU A 8 -38.48 38.38 28.61
N ALA A 9 -38.24 37.96 27.37
CA ALA A 9 -37.87 36.57 27.07
C ALA A 9 -37.20 36.54 25.69
N LEU A 10 -35.94 36.92 25.72
CA LEU A 10 -34.94 36.59 24.71
C LEU A 10 -34.83 35.05 24.68
N LEU A 11 -35.39 34.41 23.66
CA LEU A 11 -34.98 33.05 23.29
C LEU A 11 -34.56 33.10 21.83
N LEU A 12 -33.29 33.44 21.64
CA LEU A 12 -32.51 32.98 20.51
C LEU A 12 -32.68 31.46 20.42
N ALA A 13 -33.56 31.02 19.52
CA ALA A 13 -33.38 29.72 18.90
C ALA A 13 -32.13 29.83 18.01
N CYS A 14 -30.96 29.80 18.64
CA CYS A 14 -29.77 29.33 17.96
C CYS A 14 -30.15 27.94 17.46
N ALA A 15 -30.44 27.86 16.17
CA ALA A 15 -30.27 26.64 15.42
C ALA A 15 -28.80 26.26 15.60
N ALA A 16 -28.51 25.54 16.68
CA ALA A 16 -27.39 24.65 16.73
C ALA A 16 -27.72 23.54 15.72
N THR A 17 -27.58 23.87 14.43
CA THR A 17 -26.95 22.95 13.51
C THR A 17 -25.53 22.77 14.03
N SER A 18 -25.43 21.96 15.09
CA SER A 18 -24.22 21.26 15.45
C SER A 18 -23.68 20.74 14.12
N PRO A 19 -22.47 21.13 13.69
CA PRO A 19 -21.84 20.38 12.64
C PRO A 19 -21.78 18.96 13.20
N LEU A 20 -22.55 18.06 12.58
CA LEU A 20 -22.33 16.63 12.67
C LEU A 20 -20.80 16.48 12.73
N PRO A 21 -20.22 15.78 13.72
CA PRO A 21 -18.83 15.42 13.58
C PRO A 21 -18.76 14.68 12.26
N ALA A 22 -18.17 15.34 11.26
CA ALA A 22 -17.90 14.74 9.98
C ALA A 22 -17.18 13.46 10.34
N ALA A 23 -17.80 12.32 10.03
CA ALA A 23 -17.17 11.03 10.15
C ALA A 23 -15.82 11.18 9.46
N ALA A 24 -14.75 11.29 10.26
CA ALA A 24 -13.41 11.43 9.75
C ALA A 24 -13.20 10.19 8.88
N GLN A 25 -13.14 10.45 7.57
CA GLN A 25 -13.15 9.43 6.54
C GLN A 25 -12.04 8.43 6.88
N PRO A 26 -12.36 7.17 7.25
CA PRO A 26 -11.34 6.17 7.58
C PRO A 26 -10.31 6.01 6.45
N ASP A 27 -10.72 6.32 5.23
CA ASP A 27 -9.91 6.29 4.02
C ASP A 27 -8.72 7.27 4.01
N ALA A 28 -8.84 8.47 4.58
CA ALA A 28 -7.77 9.49 4.51
C ALA A 28 -6.57 9.13 5.40
N TYR A 29 -6.83 8.76 6.67
CA TYR A 29 -5.81 8.34 7.62
C TYR A 29 -5.08 7.07 7.15
N CYS A 30 -5.84 6.14 6.58
CA CYS A 30 -5.32 4.90 6.05
C CYS A 30 -4.47 5.08 4.79
N ASN A 31 -4.81 6.03 3.93
CA ASN A 31 -4.00 6.32 2.75
C ASN A 31 -2.67 6.99 3.11
N GLU A 32 -2.67 7.95 4.04
CA GLU A 32 -1.46 8.62 4.55
C GLU A 32 -0.48 7.63 5.19
N GLN A 33 -0.92 6.82 6.16
CA GLN A 33 -0.02 5.86 6.83
C GLN A 33 0.57 4.84 5.85
N ARG A 34 -0.23 4.42 4.86
CA ARG A 34 0.18 3.43 3.86
C ARG A 34 1.20 4.01 2.87
N GLN A 35 1.10 5.30 2.53
CA GLN A 35 2.13 6.02 1.77
C GLN A 35 3.43 6.11 2.57
N SER A 36 3.36 6.53 3.84
CA SER A 36 4.54 6.63 4.72
C SER A 36 5.28 5.28 4.86
N LEU A 37 4.55 4.18 5.08
CA LEU A 37 5.14 2.84 5.16
C LEU A 37 5.80 2.41 3.84
N ARG A 38 5.21 2.76 2.69
CA ARG A 38 5.79 2.45 1.36
C ARG A 38 7.09 3.21 1.12
N GLU A 39 7.15 4.47 1.51
CA GLU A 39 8.37 5.29 1.41
C GLU A 39 9.49 4.72 2.30
N GLN A 40 9.16 4.35 3.54
CA GLN A 40 10.11 3.68 4.44
C GLN A 40 10.58 2.34 3.89
N LEU A 41 9.70 1.61 3.22
CA LEU A 41 10.04 0.32 2.61
C LEU A 41 10.94 0.49 1.38
N GLN A 42 10.71 1.54 0.57
CA GLN A 42 11.62 1.93 -0.50
C GLN A 42 13.00 2.32 0.06
N GLN A 43 13.06 3.10 1.14
CA GLN A 43 14.33 3.42 1.78
C GLN A 43 15.03 2.18 2.34
N ALA A 44 14.30 1.26 2.97
CA ALA A 44 14.85 -0.01 3.45
C ALA A 44 15.33 -0.92 2.32
N ARG A 45 14.71 -0.85 1.13
CA ARG A 45 15.20 -1.51 -0.10
C ARG A 45 16.50 -0.91 -0.60
N LEU A 46 16.59 0.41 -0.66
CA LEU A 46 17.80 1.13 -1.06
C LEU A 46 18.98 0.86 -0.12
N ARG A 47 18.71 0.66 1.18
CA ARG A 47 19.72 0.32 2.19
C ARG A 47 20.02 -1.18 2.29
N GLY A 48 19.28 -2.03 1.57
CA GLY A 48 19.47 -3.50 1.61
C GLY A 48 19.05 -4.17 2.92
N ASP A 49 18.33 -3.47 3.80
CA ASP A 49 17.96 -3.96 5.13
C ASP A 49 16.73 -4.88 5.06
N LYS A 50 17.00 -6.18 4.90
CA LYS A 50 15.97 -7.22 4.74
C LYS A 50 15.11 -7.42 5.99
N LEU A 51 15.67 -7.22 7.19
CA LEU A 51 14.95 -7.32 8.46
C LEU A 51 13.94 -6.18 8.57
N ARG A 52 14.38 -4.96 8.26
CA ARG A 52 13.52 -3.79 8.25
C ARG A 52 12.43 -3.89 7.17
N GLN A 53 12.75 -4.42 5.99
CA GLN A 53 11.76 -4.69 4.95
C GLN A 53 10.68 -5.69 5.40
N ALA A 54 11.06 -6.77 6.10
CA ALA A 54 10.11 -7.75 6.59
C ALA A 54 9.18 -7.16 7.66
N HIS A 55 9.73 -6.35 8.57
CA HIS A 55 8.96 -5.63 9.58
C HIS A 55 7.95 -4.65 8.96
N LEU A 56 8.42 -3.79 8.05
CA LEU A 56 7.58 -2.80 7.37
C LEU A 56 6.48 -3.46 6.52
N ASN A 57 6.74 -4.63 5.93
CA ASN A 57 5.70 -5.41 5.25
C ASN A 57 4.62 -5.90 6.22
N GLY A 58 5.00 -6.39 7.41
CA GLY A 58 4.05 -6.81 8.43
C GLY A 58 3.17 -5.65 8.94
N GLU A 59 3.77 -4.48 9.15
CA GLU A 59 3.02 -3.27 9.53
C GLU A 59 2.05 -2.83 8.43
N LEU A 60 2.46 -2.89 7.15
CA LEU A 60 1.60 -2.63 6.00
C LEU A 60 0.41 -3.58 5.95
N GLN A 61 0.62 -4.85 6.28
CA GLN A 61 -0.42 -5.88 6.28
C GLN A 61 -1.42 -5.64 7.42
N GLY A 62 -0.95 -5.42 8.65
CA GLY A 62 -1.82 -5.08 9.78
C GLY A 62 -2.51 -3.73 9.66
N LEU A 63 -1.93 -2.77 8.91
CA LEU A 63 -2.61 -1.53 8.56
C LEU A 63 -3.72 -1.75 7.54
N THR A 64 -3.46 -2.56 6.52
CA THR A 64 -4.44 -2.91 5.49
C THR A 64 -5.68 -3.59 6.10
N GLU A 65 -5.48 -4.52 7.03
CA GLU A 65 -6.56 -5.20 7.76
C GLU A 65 -7.43 -4.22 8.57
N ARG A 66 -6.80 -3.29 9.29
CA ARG A 66 -7.49 -2.27 10.11
C ARG A 66 -8.22 -1.23 9.26
N CYS A 67 -7.62 -0.84 8.15
CA CYS A 67 -8.08 0.26 7.32
C CYS A 67 -9.17 -0.13 6.33
N GLN A 68 -9.19 -1.38 5.88
CA GLN A 68 -10.18 -1.86 4.92
C GLN A 68 -11.22 -2.80 5.55
N GLY A 69 -11.15 -3.04 6.87
CA GLY A 69 -12.05 -3.95 7.56
C GLY A 69 -11.88 -5.42 7.13
N LEU A 70 -10.65 -5.82 6.78
CA LEU A 70 -10.26 -7.04 6.05
C LEU A 70 -10.49 -6.97 4.53
N VAL A 71 -9.46 -6.55 3.78
CA VAL A 71 -9.31 -6.99 2.39
C VAL A 71 -8.17 -8.01 2.38
N ALA A 72 -8.55 -9.28 2.27
CA ALA A 72 -7.62 -10.31 1.85
C ALA A 72 -6.99 -9.86 0.52
N LEU A 73 -5.65 -9.74 0.48
CA LEU A 73 -4.95 -9.57 -0.80
C LEU A 73 -5.48 -10.65 -1.72
N HIS A 74 -6.11 -10.26 -2.83
CA HIS A 74 -6.63 -11.22 -3.79
C HIS A 74 -5.47 -12.18 -4.12
N PRO A 75 -5.68 -13.52 -4.10
CA PRO A 75 -4.62 -14.49 -4.38
C PRO A 75 -3.84 -14.15 -5.67
N HIS A 76 -4.56 -13.62 -6.66
CA HIS A 76 -4.01 -13.08 -7.89
C HIS A 76 -2.94 -11.98 -7.69
N GLN A 77 -3.17 -11.05 -6.76
CA GLN A 77 -2.24 -9.97 -6.44
C GLN A 77 -0.97 -10.48 -5.75
N VAL A 78 -1.12 -11.45 -4.83
CA VAL A 78 0.02 -12.12 -4.19
C VAL A 78 0.85 -12.88 -5.22
N GLU A 79 0.19 -13.62 -6.11
CA GLU A 79 0.85 -14.36 -7.19
C GLU A 79 1.54 -13.43 -8.18
N TYR A 80 0.92 -12.30 -8.54
CA TYR A 80 1.50 -11.28 -9.39
C TYR A 80 2.77 -10.70 -8.76
N GLU A 81 2.74 -10.30 -7.49
CA GLU A 81 3.93 -9.79 -6.80
C GLU A 81 5.05 -10.83 -6.70
N GLN A 82 4.71 -12.09 -6.44
CA GLN A 82 5.69 -13.18 -6.46
C GLN A 82 6.29 -13.38 -7.85
N ALA A 83 5.49 -13.26 -8.90
CA ALA A 83 5.97 -13.35 -10.29
C ALA A 83 6.90 -12.19 -10.65
N VAL A 84 6.59 -10.95 -10.21
CA VAL A 84 7.47 -9.79 -10.36
C VAL A 84 8.83 -10.05 -9.69
N ARG A 85 8.84 -10.44 -8.40
CA ARG A 85 10.07 -10.76 -7.67
C ARG A 85 10.89 -11.87 -8.34
N ARG A 86 10.20 -12.83 -8.97
CA ARG A 86 10.85 -13.91 -9.71
C ARG A 86 11.53 -13.41 -10.98
N VAL A 87 10.91 -12.51 -11.74
CA VAL A 87 11.53 -11.88 -12.91
C VAL A 87 12.78 -11.11 -12.50
N GLU A 88 12.69 -10.24 -11.49
CA GLU A 88 13.83 -9.46 -10.99
C GLU A 88 15.02 -10.35 -10.60
N ARG A 89 14.76 -11.44 -9.85
CA ARG A 89 15.81 -12.40 -9.48
C ARG A 89 16.45 -13.05 -10.72
N ARG A 90 15.67 -13.41 -11.74
CA ARG A 90 16.19 -14.03 -12.96
C ARG A 90 16.99 -13.05 -13.82
N GLU A 91 16.63 -11.79 -13.85
CA GLU A 91 17.40 -10.74 -14.51
C GLU A 91 18.77 -10.56 -13.87
N THR A 92 18.83 -10.56 -12.53
CA THR A 92 20.10 -10.51 -11.80
C THR A 92 20.96 -11.73 -12.10
N LEU A 93 20.41 -12.94 -12.05
CA LEU A 93 21.15 -14.18 -12.38
C LEU A 93 21.64 -14.20 -13.83
N LEU A 94 20.88 -13.62 -14.77
CA LEU A 94 21.33 -13.47 -16.15
C LEU A 94 22.49 -12.48 -16.24
N ARG A 95 22.42 -11.34 -15.53
CA ARG A 95 23.51 -10.36 -15.48
C ARG A 95 24.79 -10.97 -14.92
N GLU A 96 24.68 -11.76 -13.86
CA GLU A 96 25.81 -12.52 -13.29
C GLU A 96 26.40 -13.50 -14.30
N ALA A 97 25.55 -14.26 -15.02
CA ALA A 97 26.00 -15.21 -16.05
C ALA A 97 26.67 -14.51 -17.26
N LEU A 98 26.19 -13.32 -17.64
CA LEU A 98 26.85 -12.53 -18.68
C LEU A 98 28.27 -12.13 -18.27
N GLY A 99 28.51 -11.91 -16.97
CA GLY A 99 29.84 -11.65 -16.42
C GLY A 99 30.79 -12.85 -16.46
N THR A 100 30.28 -14.08 -16.52
CA THR A 100 31.13 -15.29 -16.61
C THR A 100 31.57 -15.61 -18.04
N GLY A 101 30.86 -15.11 -19.06
CA GLY A 101 31.13 -15.42 -20.47
C GLY A 101 30.76 -16.86 -20.90
N ASP A 102 30.16 -17.65 -20.01
CA ASP A 102 29.73 -19.01 -20.31
C ASP A 102 28.43 -18.99 -21.13
N ALA A 103 28.55 -19.27 -22.43
CA ALA A 103 27.43 -19.26 -23.38
C ALA A 103 26.29 -20.22 -22.99
N GLN A 104 26.60 -21.40 -22.44
CA GLN A 104 25.58 -22.38 -22.02
C GLN A 104 24.81 -21.87 -20.82
N LEU A 105 25.52 -21.31 -19.83
CA LEU A 105 24.89 -20.71 -18.66
C LEU A 105 24.03 -19.49 -19.04
N ILE A 106 24.53 -18.62 -19.91
CA ILE A 106 23.80 -17.43 -20.38
C ILE A 106 22.48 -17.83 -21.06
N GLU A 107 22.51 -18.79 -21.97
CA GLU A 107 21.31 -19.27 -22.66
C GLU A 107 20.32 -19.96 -21.70
N LEU A 108 20.82 -20.74 -20.75
CA LEU A 108 19.99 -21.31 -19.69
C LEU A 108 19.28 -20.21 -18.88
N ARG A 109 20.00 -19.16 -18.47
CA ARG A 109 19.43 -18.05 -17.68
C ARG A 109 18.44 -17.21 -18.50
N ARG A 110 18.72 -16.97 -19.79
CA ARG A 110 17.78 -16.30 -20.72
C ARG A 110 16.46 -17.05 -20.83
N ASN A 111 16.53 -18.37 -21.04
CA ASN A 111 15.34 -19.22 -21.12
C ASN A 111 14.52 -19.20 -19.82
N GLN A 112 15.18 -19.23 -18.65
CA GLN A 112 14.51 -19.13 -17.36
C GLN A 112 13.83 -17.76 -17.16
N LEU A 113 14.47 -16.68 -17.60
CA LEU A 113 13.91 -15.33 -17.55
C LEU A 113 12.70 -15.19 -18.48
N ALA A 114 12.78 -15.71 -19.71
CA ALA A 114 11.66 -15.72 -20.65
C ALA A 114 10.43 -16.42 -20.05
N LYS A 115 10.61 -17.61 -19.43
CA LYS A 115 9.54 -18.33 -18.74
C LYS A 115 8.93 -17.52 -17.59
N ALA A 116 9.76 -16.83 -16.81
CA ALA A 116 9.27 -16.00 -15.70
C ALA A 116 8.46 -14.80 -16.21
N ARG A 117 8.92 -14.13 -17.28
CA ARG A 117 8.22 -13.01 -17.91
C ARG A 117 6.90 -13.42 -18.55
N HIS A 118 6.86 -14.59 -19.20
CA HIS A 118 5.62 -15.16 -19.72
C HIS A 118 4.59 -15.38 -18.61
N LYS A 119 5.01 -15.99 -17.48
CA LYS A 119 4.12 -16.19 -16.32
C LYS A 119 3.62 -14.87 -15.74
N LEU A 120 4.49 -13.85 -15.64
CA LEU A 120 4.08 -12.51 -15.19
C LEU A 120 3.07 -11.87 -16.16
N GLY A 121 3.27 -12.02 -17.47
CA GLY A 121 2.34 -11.53 -18.49
C GLY A 121 0.98 -12.23 -18.44
N ALA A 122 0.96 -13.54 -18.18
CA ALA A 122 -0.28 -14.30 -18.00
C ALA A 122 -1.07 -13.88 -16.77
N LEU A 123 -0.39 -13.43 -15.69
CA LEU A 123 -1.02 -12.88 -14.48
C LEU A 123 -1.43 -11.40 -14.60
N ARG A 124 -1.21 -10.77 -15.76
CA ARG A 124 -1.63 -9.37 -16.01
C ARG A 124 -2.96 -9.29 -16.77
N GLN A 125 -3.32 -10.37 -17.48
CA GLN A 125 -4.56 -10.49 -18.26
C GLN A 125 -5.70 -10.92 -17.35
#